data_AF-A0A2N3FMJ1-F1
#
_entry.id   AF-A0A2N3FMJ1-F1
#
_cell.length_a   1.000
_cell.length_b   1.000
_cell.length_c   1.000
_cell.angle_alpha   90.00
_cell.angle_beta   90.00
_cell.angle_gamma   90.00
#
_symmetry.space_group_name_H-M   'P 1'
#
loop_
_entity.id
_entity.type
_entity.pdbx_description
1 polymer ?
#
loop_
_entity_poly.entity_id
_entity_poly.type
_entity_poly.pdbx_seq_one_letter_code
_entity_poly.pdbx_strand_id
1 'polypeptide(L)' 'VRIEQRGLVDVEKVPSEKGPPRKVYTLNERGRRDLAEFWTTWSFLAERLGRLRDGD' A
#
# COMPACT_ATOMS: atom_id res chain seq x y z
N VAL A 1 -7.95 8.33 -6.19
CA VAL A 1 -6.52 8.09 -5.83
C VAL A 1 -6.01 6.86 -6.58
N ARG A 2 -4.71 6.74 -6.93
CA ARG A 2 -4.19 5.63 -7.74
C ARG A 2 -4.52 4.23 -7.18
N ILE A 3 -4.45 4.04 -5.86
CA ILE A 3 -4.76 2.75 -5.20
C ILE A 3 -6.26 2.40 -5.27
N GLU A 4 -7.13 3.41 -5.28
CA GLU A 4 -8.58 3.27 -5.51
C GLU A 4 -8.86 2.95 -6.98
N GLN A 5 -8.24 3.68 -7.92
CA GLN A 5 -8.36 3.42 -9.37
C GLN A 5 -7.88 2.01 -9.74
N ARG A 6 -6.92 1.47 -8.98
CA ARG A 6 -6.41 0.11 -9.13
C ARG A 6 -7.21 -0.93 -8.35
N GLY A 7 -8.25 -0.56 -7.60
CA GLY A 7 -9.09 -1.51 -6.86
C GLY A 7 -8.37 -2.24 -5.71
N LEU A 8 -7.37 -1.60 -5.09
CA LEU A 8 -6.60 -2.18 -3.98
C LEU A 8 -7.18 -1.85 -2.60
N VAL A 9 -8.19 -0.99 -2.56
CA VAL A 9 -8.83 -0.52 -1.34
C VAL A 9 -10.33 -0.49 -1.53
N ASP A 10 -11.05 -0.78 -0.46
CA ASP A 10 -12.45 -0.41 -0.33
C ASP A 10 -12.53 1.07 0.05
N VAL A 11 -13.57 1.76 -0.44
CA VAL A 11 -13.76 3.20 -0.23
C VAL A 11 -15.11 3.45 0.41
N GLU A 12 -15.10 4.05 1.60
CA GLU A 12 -16.31 4.49 2.29
C GLU A 12 -16.36 6.02 2.34
N LYS A 13 -17.52 6.60 2.04
CA LYS A 13 -17.75 8.04 2.22
C LYS A 13 -18.42 8.26 3.57
N VAL A 14 -17.70 8.86 4.50
CA VAL A 14 -18.17 9.15 5.85
C VAL A 14 -18.50 10.64 5.98
N PRO A 15 -19.71 11.01 6.45
CA PRO A 15 -20.04 12.40 6.77
C PRO A 15 -19.06 12.98 7.80
N SER A 16 -18.78 14.28 7.67
CA SER A 16 -17.93 15.00 8.62
C SER A 16 -18.78 16.00 9.40
N GLU A 17 -18.66 16.05 10.73
CA GLU A 17 -19.48 16.92 11.59
C GLU A 17 -19.41 18.41 11.21
N LYS A 18 -18.26 18.88 10.72
CA LYS A 18 -18.01 20.30 10.41
C LYS A 18 -17.55 20.54 8.98
N GLY A 19 -17.83 19.65 8.04
CA GLY A 19 -17.31 19.82 6.69
C GLY A 19 -17.74 18.77 5.66
N PRO A 20 -17.14 18.81 4.46
CA PRO A 20 -17.51 17.91 3.39
C PRO A 20 -17.22 16.44 3.76
N PRO A 21 -18.01 15.49 3.24
CA PRO A 21 -17.78 14.07 3.47
C PRO A 21 -16.35 13.64 3.12
N ARG A 22 -15.78 12.78 3.95
CA ARG A 22 -14.42 12.25 3.77
C ARG A 22 -14.48 10.86 3.17
N LYS A 23 -13.51 10.55 2.31
CA LYS A 23 -13.27 9.17 1.89
C LYS A 23 -12.35 8.51 2.91
N VAL A 24 -12.77 7.38 3.45
CA VAL A 24 -11.96 6.46 4.25
C VAL A 24 -11.60 5.28 3.36
N TYR A 25 -10.35 4.82 3.43
CA TYR A 25 -9.82 3.75 2.59
C TYR A 25 -9.34 2.61 3.47
N THR A 26 -9.74 1.38 3.13
CA THR A 26 -9.30 0.17 3.82
C THR A 26 -8.70 -0.81 2.81
N LEU A 27 -7.56 -1.44 3.13
CA LEU A 27 -7.01 -2.48 2.26
C LEU A 27 -7.98 -3.66 2.16
N ASN A 28 -8.41 -3.93 0.93
CA ASN A 28 -9.18 -5.12 0.61
C ASN A 28 -8.26 -6.33 0.44
N GLU A 29 -8.85 -7.51 0.18
CA GLU A 29 -8.08 -8.75 0.04
C GLU A 29 -7.02 -8.67 -1.06
N ARG A 30 -7.33 -8.02 -2.18
CA ARG A 30 -6.36 -7.83 -3.27
C ARG A 30 -5.24 -6.89 -2.84
N GLY A 31 -5.56 -5.77 -2.20
CA GLY A 31 -4.56 -4.84 -1.68
C GLY A 31 -3.63 -5.47 -0.66
N ARG A 32 -4.12 -6.39 0.17
CA ARG A 32 -3.27 -7.14 1.13
C ARG A 32 -2.30 -8.08 0.42
N ARG A 33 -2.73 -8.76 -0.64
CA ARG A 33 -1.86 -9.61 -1.47
C ARG A 33 -0.79 -8.79 -2.19
N ASP A 34 -1.18 -7.72 -2.87
CA ASP A 34 -0.24 -6.81 -3.55
C ASP A 34 0.76 -6.19 -2.55
N LEU A 35 0.32 -5.86 -1.33
CA LEU A 35 1.21 -5.35 -0.28
C LEU A 35 2.21 -6.41 0.20
N ALA A 36 1.81 -7.68 0.33
CA ALA A 36 2.71 -8.76 0.70
C ALA A 36 3.76 -9.03 -0.39
N GLU A 37 3.37 -8.99 -1.67
CA GLU A 37 4.29 -9.11 -2.80
C GLU A 37 5.27 -7.93 -2.87
N PHE A 38 4.78 -6.72 -2.62
CA PHE A 38 5.62 -5.53 -2.53
C PHE A 38 6.73 -5.73 -1.48
N TRP A 39 6.37 -6.17 -0.28
CA TRP A 39 7.37 -6.38 0.78
C TRP A 39 8.35 -7.50 0.44
N THR A 40 7.89 -8.57 -0.19
CA THR A 40 8.77 -9.65 -0.66
C THR A 40 9.82 -9.10 -1.64
N THR A 41 9.36 -8.34 -2.63
CA THR A 41 10.23 -7.75 -3.66
C THR A 41 11.19 -6.72 -3.08
N TRP A 42 10.68 -5.86 -2.19
CA TRP A 42 11.48 -4.81 -1.57
C TRP A 42 12.54 -5.38 -0.64
N SER A 43 12.20 -6.37 0.18
CA SER A 43 13.16 -7.06 1.05
C SER A 43 14.28 -7.72 0.26
N PHE A 44 13.96 -8.38 -0.85
CA PHE A 44 14.96 -8.94 -1.75
C PHE A 44 15.91 -7.87 -2.30
N LEU A 45 15.37 -6.75 -2.79
CA LEU A 45 16.19 -5.66 -3.32
C LEU A 45 17.08 -5.05 -2.22
N ALA A 46 16.50 -4.79 -1.04
CA ALA A 46 17.23 -4.23 0.10
C ALA A 46 18.36 -5.15 0.55
N GLU A 47 18.14 -6.46 0.59
CA GLU A 47 19.19 -7.45 0.88
C GLU A 47 20.33 -7.38 -0.14
N ARG A 48 20.02 -7.34 -1.44
CA ARG A 48 21.04 -7.23 -2.49
C ARG A 48 21.85 -5.95 -2.39
N LEU A 49 21.20 -4.82 -2.12
CA LEU A 49 21.89 -3.54 -1.90
C LEU A 49 22.76 -3.58 -0.64
N GLY A 50 22.32 -4.29 0.41
CA GLY A 50 23.13 -4.52 1.62
C GLY A 50 24.45 -5.23 1.29
N ARG A 51 24.38 -6.36 0.57
CA ARG A 51 25.58 -7.11 0.17
C ARG A 51 26.56 -6.26 -0.65
N LEU A 52 26.04 -5.52 -1.63
CA LEU A 52 26.86 -4.61 -2.46
C LEU A 52 27.56 -3.52 -1.63
N ARG A 53 26.89 -3.00 -0.60
CA ARG A 53 27.47 -1.98 0.29
C ARG A 53 28.56 -2.56 1.18
N ASP A 54 28.35 -3.80 1.66
CA ASP A 54 29.23 -4.45 2.62
C ASP A 54 30.43 -5.14 1.91
N GLY A 55 30.38 -5.26 0.57
CA GLY A 55 31.49 -5.71 -0.27
C GLY A 55 31.48 -7.21 -0.60
N ASP A 56 30.35 -7.88 -0.38
CA ASP A 56 30.11 -9.30 -0.71
C ASP A 56 29.58 -9.51 -2.14
#